data_AF-A0A368FEF5-F1
#
_entry.id   AF-A0A368FEF5-F1
#
_cell.length_a   1.000
_cell.length_b   1.000
_cell.length_c   1.000
_cell.angle_alpha   90.00
_cell.angle_beta   90.00
_cell.angle_gamma   90.00
#
_symmetry.space_group_name_H-M   'P 1'
#
loop_
_entity.id
_entity.type
_entity.pdbx_description
1 polymer ?
#
loop_
_entity_poly.entity_id
_entity_poly.type
_entity_poly.pdbx_seq_one_letter_code
_entity_poly.pdbx_strand_id
1 'polypeptide(L)'
;MANNISNHSGNNYFVTTLPPSVFVEVFSSTERTYVVVWYCVVSTLSLVLHLTFILGARKLCGWRSNFSFTLLLVLSAVSCVRFQAQLIASIAEMFFLNWGYNRVLSVALGSFVCAPYFTVVVLNIAIALHRLAYTTFPFTASSFLEGYVAKVC
;
A
#
# COMPACT_ATOMS: atom_id res chain seq x y z
N MET A 1 15.57 -68.10 -20.00
CA MET A 1 16.23 -66.95 -20.66
C MET A 1 16.02 -65.74 -19.77
N ALA A 2 17.08 -65.34 -19.07
CA ALA A 2 17.18 -64.09 -18.33
C ALA A 2 17.89 -63.04 -19.21
N ASN A 3 17.85 -61.77 -18.75
CA ASN A 3 18.43 -60.52 -19.30
C ASN A 3 17.44 -59.71 -20.17
N ASN A 4 17.24 -58.39 -20.02
CA ASN A 4 18.19 -57.34 -19.61
C ASN A 4 17.51 -56.01 -19.21
N ILE A 5 18.10 -55.38 -18.17
CA ILE A 5 18.54 -53.96 -18.08
C ILE A 5 17.51 -52.82 -17.90
N SER A 6 17.54 -52.34 -16.66
CA SER A 6 17.40 -51.01 -16.08
C SER A 6 17.59 -49.73 -16.93
N ASN A 7 16.98 -48.67 -16.39
CA ASN A 7 17.34 -47.24 -16.45
C ASN A 7 16.83 -46.42 -17.64
N HIS A 8 15.72 -45.72 -17.42
CA HIS A 8 15.69 -44.29 -17.71
C HIS A 8 15.15 -43.51 -16.52
N SER A 9 16.09 -42.86 -15.84
CA SER A 9 15.88 -41.78 -14.88
C SER A 9 15.14 -40.64 -15.58
N GLY A 10 13.83 -40.60 -15.45
CA GLY A 10 12.99 -39.44 -15.78
C GLY A 10 12.74 -38.68 -14.50
N ASN A 11 13.45 -37.57 -14.31
CA ASN A 11 13.26 -36.64 -13.22
C ASN A 11 11.77 -36.28 -13.10
N ASN A 12 11.12 -36.79 -12.07
CA ASN A 12 9.85 -36.26 -11.58
C ASN A 12 10.17 -34.92 -10.91
N TYR A 13 10.37 -33.86 -11.70
CA TYR A 13 10.03 -32.53 -11.23
C TYR A 13 8.52 -32.59 -10.99
N PHE A 14 8.18 -32.86 -9.73
CA PHE A 14 6.88 -32.62 -9.16
C PHE A 14 6.63 -31.12 -9.30
N VAL A 15 6.21 -30.71 -10.48
CA VAL A 15 5.49 -29.45 -10.67
C VAL A 15 4.23 -29.68 -9.86
N THR A 16 4.24 -29.21 -8.62
CA THR A 16 3.04 -29.05 -7.82
C THR A 16 2.17 -28.02 -8.53
N THR A 17 1.52 -28.41 -9.63
CA THR A 17 0.34 -27.72 -10.12
C THR A 17 -0.73 -27.99 -9.06
N LEU A 18 -0.68 -27.21 -7.97
CA LEU A 18 -1.80 -27.10 -7.06
C LEU A 18 -3.03 -26.81 -7.92
N PRO A 19 -4.07 -27.64 -7.87
CA PRO A 19 -5.30 -27.33 -8.57
C PRO A 19 -5.78 -25.96 -8.08
N PRO A 20 -6.19 -25.04 -8.97
CA PRO A 20 -6.62 -23.69 -8.61
C PRO A 20 -7.87 -23.67 -7.71
N SER A 21 -8.45 -24.83 -7.40
CA SER A 21 -9.59 -25.00 -6.50
C SER A 21 -9.22 -25.12 -5.01
N VAL A 22 -7.95 -25.36 -4.64
CA VAL A 22 -7.58 -25.63 -3.23
C VAL A 22 -7.69 -24.38 -2.33
N PHE A 23 -7.63 -23.17 -2.89
CA PHE A 23 -7.72 -21.93 -2.11
C PHE A 23 -9.13 -21.37 -1.96
N VAL A 24 -10.16 -21.98 -2.58
CA VAL A 24 -11.52 -21.42 -2.61
C VAL A 24 -12.49 -22.14 -1.66
N GLU A 25 -12.13 -23.30 -1.12
CA GLU A 25 -13.05 -24.16 -0.35
C GLU A 25 -12.72 -24.30 1.15
N VAL A 26 -11.84 -23.46 1.72
CA VAL A 26 -11.36 -23.62 3.11
C VAL A 26 -12.21 -22.87 4.15
N PHE A 27 -13.11 -21.97 3.74
CA PHE A 27 -13.95 -21.23 4.68
C PHE A 27 -15.43 -21.51 4.43
N SER A 28 -16.13 -21.88 5.50
CA SER A 28 -17.59 -21.90 5.54
C SER A 28 -18.13 -20.55 5.06
N SER A 29 -19.28 -20.54 4.37
CA SER A 29 -19.89 -19.32 3.84
C SER A 29 -20.01 -18.21 4.89
N THR A 30 -20.26 -18.57 6.14
CA THR A 30 -20.34 -17.66 7.29
C THR A 30 -19.00 -17.02 7.65
N GLU A 31 -17.91 -17.77 7.62
CA GLU A 31 -16.58 -17.28 8.00
C GLU A 31 -16.04 -16.29 6.96
N ARG A 32 -16.31 -16.55 5.67
CA ARG A 32 -15.99 -15.62 4.58
C ARG A 32 -16.71 -14.29 4.75
N THR A 33 -18.00 -14.32 5.07
CA THR A 33 -18.78 -13.10 5.32
C THR A 33 -18.20 -12.30 6.48
N TYR A 34 -17.80 -12.94 7.57
CA TYR A 34 -17.20 -12.26 8.72
C TYR A 34 -15.91 -11.52 8.33
N VAL A 35 -15.03 -12.20 7.59
CA VAL A 35 -13.77 -11.62 7.10
C VAL A 35 -14.02 -10.44 6.17
N VAL A 36 -14.93 -10.57 5.20
CA VAL A 36 -15.30 -9.51 4.25
C VAL A 36 -15.88 -8.30 4.99
N VAL A 37 -16.82 -8.52 5.91
CA VAL A 37 -17.43 -7.45 6.72
C VAL A 37 -16.37 -6.72 7.54
N TRP A 38 -15.45 -7.46 8.17
CA TRP A 38 -14.36 -6.87 8.94
C TRP A 38 -13.47 -5.97 8.08
N TYR A 39 -13.05 -6.44 6.90
CA TYR A 39 -12.27 -5.64 5.96
C TYR A 39 -13.03 -4.40 5.47
N CYS A 40 -14.33 -4.50 5.23
CA CYS A 40 -15.17 -3.36 4.86
C CYS A 40 -15.21 -2.29 5.97
N VAL A 41 -15.37 -2.71 7.23
CA VAL A 41 -15.39 -1.79 8.39
C VAL A 41 -14.04 -1.09 8.54
N VAL A 42 -12.95 -1.86 8.58
CA VAL A 42 -11.58 -1.30 8.72
C VAL A 42 -11.25 -0.36 7.57
N SER A 43 -11.61 -0.73 6.33
CA SER A 43 -11.37 0.11 5.15
C SER A 43 -12.16 1.42 5.20
N THR A 44 -13.44 1.36 5.56
CA THR A 44 -14.31 2.54 5.67
C THR A 44 -13.82 3.51 6.75
N LEU A 45 -13.51 3.00 7.95
CA LEU A 45 -12.97 3.83 9.03
C LEU A 45 -11.66 4.50 8.62
N SER A 46 -10.78 3.76 7.97
CA SER A 46 -9.51 4.29 7.51
C SER A 46 -9.66 5.35 6.41
N LEU A 47 -10.61 5.16 5.48
CA LEU A 47 -10.95 6.18 4.47
C LEU A 47 -11.44 7.46 5.12
N VAL A 48 -12.35 7.36 6.10
CA VAL A 48 -12.85 8.53 6.84
C VAL A 48 -11.69 9.27 7.53
N LEU A 49 -10.78 8.55 8.18
CA LEU A 49 -9.60 9.15 8.81
C LEU A 49 -8.66 9.85 7.80
N HIS A 50 -8.42 9.23 6.64
CA HIS A 50 -7.61 9.85 5.60
C HIS A 50 -8.28 11.07 4.98
N LEU A 51 -9.61 11.06 4.82
CA LEU A 51 -10.39 12.19 4.34
C LEU A 51 -10.41 13.34 5.34
N THR A 52 -10.63 13.07 6.64
CA THR A 52 -10.56 14.10 7.68
C THR A 52 -9.15 14.69 7.77
N PHE A 53 -8.11 13.86 7.62
CA PHE A 53 -6.73 14.34 7.52
C PHE A 53 -6.54 15.27 6.31
N ILE A 54 -7.02 14.91 5.12
CA ILE A 54 -6.90 15.77 3.92
C ILE A 54 -7.67 17.08 4.08
N LEU A 55 -8.87 17.05 4.67
CA LEU A 55 -9.67 18.26 4.93
C LEU A 55 -9.00 19.17 5.96
N GLY A 56 -8.49 18.59 7.06
CA GLY A 56 -7.67 19.32 8.03
C GLY A 56 -6.42 19.87 7.36
N ALA A 57 -5.81 19.08 6.49
CA ALA A 57 -4.59 19.47 5.81
C ALA A 57 -4.82 20.72 4.92
N ARG A 58 -5.89 20.71 4.12
CA ARG A 58 -6.29 21.83 3.27
C ARG A 58 -6.59 23.11 4.07
N LYS A 59 -7.21 22.99 5.25
CA LYS A 59 -7.46 24.15 6.12
C LYS A 59 -6.18 24.76 6.67
N LEU A 60 -5.19 23.94 7.02
CA LEU A 60 -3.90 24.40 7.55
C LEU A 60 -2.95 24.91 6.45
N CYS A 61 -3.13 24.47 5.20
CA CYS A 61 -2.34 24.91 4.03
C CYS A 61 -2.50 26.39 3.65
N GLY A 62 -3.46 27.11 4.25
CA GLY A 62 -3.59 28.58 4.10
C GLY A 62 -2.39 29.37 4.65
N TRP A 63 -1.48 28.71 5.37
CA TRP A 63 -0.27 29.33 5.92
C TRP A 63 0.98 28.62 5.39
N ARG A 64 1.59 29.18 4.33
CA ARG A 64 2.98 28.94 3.88
C ARG A 64 3.45 27.46 4.00
N SER A 65 2.71 26.54 3.37
CA SER A 65 2.86 25.09 3.52
C SER A 65 4.30 24.60 3.25
N ASN A 66 4.92 24.00 4.26
CA ASN A 66 6.21 23.32 4.19
C ASN A 66 6.14 22.06 3.31
N PHE A 67 7.26 21.68 2.66
CA PHE A 67 7.38 20.47 1.83
C PHE A 67 6.95 19.18 2.54
N SER A 68 7.22 19.07 3.85
CA SER A 68 6.73 17.97 4.71
C SER A 68 5.22 17.75 4.63
N PHE A 69 4.45 18.83 4.58
CA PHE A 69 2.99 18.75 4.58
C PHE A 69 2.44 18.22 3.25
N THR A 70 3.06 18.61 2.15
CA THR A 70 2.77 18.07 0.81
C THR A 70 3.04 16.56 0.77
N LEU A 71 4.17 16.10 1.35
CA LEU A 71 4.48 14.67 1.42
C LEU A 71 3.44 13.88 2.23
N LEU A 72 2.98 14.41 3.37
CA LEU A 72 1.91 13.78 4.15
C LEU A 72 0.57 13.75 3.39
N LEU A 73 0.26 14.78 2.59
CA LEU A 73 -0.95 14.81 1.77
C LEU A 73 -0.89 13.76 0.66
N VAL A 74 0.27 13.61 0.00
CA VAL A 74 0.50 12.54 -1.00
C VAL A 74 0.39 11.16 -0.35
N LEU A 75 0.97 10.97 0.84
CA LEU A 75 0.86 9.71 1.59
C LEU A 75 -0.61 9.37 1.89
N SER A 76 -1.39 10.34 2.35
CA SER A 76 -2.82 10.15 2.62
C SER A 76 -3.61 9.81 1.35
N ALA A 77 -3.30 10.47 0.23
CA ALA A 77 -3.94 10.20 -1.05
C ALA A 77 -3.65 8.78 -1.57
N VAL A 78 -2.40 8.33 -1.49
CA VAL A 78 -1.98 6.98 -1.88
C VAL A 78 -2.66 5.91 -1.01
N SER A 79 -2.73 6.14 0.30
CA SER A 79 -3.47 5.25 1.21
C SER A 79 -4.96 5.19 0.87
N CYS A 80 -5.58 6.31 0.49
CA CYS A 80 -6.98 6.35 0.06
C CYS A 80 -7.23 5.45 -1.16
N VAL A 81 -6.36 5.50 -2.19
CA VAL A 81 -6.45 4.62 -3.37
C VAL A 81 -6.36 3.14 -2.97
N ARG A 82 -5.47 2.79 -2.04
CA ARG A 82 -5.35 1.42 -1.53
C ARG A 82 -6.63 0.94 -0.86
N PHE A 83 -7.20 1.75 0.04
CA PHE A 83 -8.43 1.40 0.75
C PHE A 83 -9.63 1.29 -0.20
N GLN A 84 -9.69 2.13 -1.22
CA GLN A 84 -10.69 2.01 -2.29
C GLN A 84 -10.56 0.70 -3.06
N ALA A 85 -9.35 0.30 -3.46
CA ALA A 85 -9.11 -0.98 -4.13
C ALA A 85 -9.49 -2.18 -3.24
N GLN A 86 -9.15 -2.11 -1.95
CA GLN A 86 -9.54 -3.13 -0.97
C GLN A 86 -11.07 -3.22 -0.81
N LEU A 87 -11.76 -2.08 -0.76
CA LEU A 87 -13.21 -2.02 -0.62
C LEU A 87 -13.93 -2.59 -1.85
N ILE A 88 -13.44 -2.27 -3.05
CA ILE A 88 -13.95 -2.85 -4.31
C ILE A 88 -13.72 -4.36 -4.33
N ALA A 89 -12.56 -4.85 -3.88
CA ALA A 89 -12.28 -6.27 -3.82
C ALA A 89 -13.21 -7.01 -2.83
N SER A 90 -13.42 -6.46 -1.64
CA SER A 90 -14.34 -7.02 -0.65
C SER A 90 -15.79 -7.06 -1.14
N ILE A 91 -16.26 -6.00 -1.83
CA ILE A 91 -17.59 -5.97 -2.43
C ILE A 91 -17.69 -7.00 -3.58
N ALA A 92 -16.69 -7.08 -4.44
CA ALA A 92 -16.65 -8.06 -5.54
C ALA A 92 -16.69 -9.51 -5.03
N GLU A 93 -16.06 -9.79 -3.88
CA GLU A 93 -16.16 -11.09 -3.24
C GLU A 93 -17.58 -11.38 -2.71
N MET A 94 -18.27 -10.37 -2.14
CA MET A 94 -19.65 -10.51 -1.67
C MET A 94 -20.63 -10.86 -2.80
N PHE A 95 -20.39 -10.37 -4.02
CA PHE A 95 -21.16 -10.70 -5.21
C PHE A 95 -20.79 -12.05 -5.85
N PHE A 96 -19.95 -12.86 -5.19
CA PHE A 96 -19.45 -14.13 -5.71
C PHE A 96 -18.84 -13.99 -7.11
N LEU A 97 -18.17 -12.86 -7.39
CA LEU A 97 -17.55 -12.64 -8.68
C LEU A 97 -16.49 -13.71 -8.93
N ASN A 98 -16.63 -14.47 -10.01
CA ASN A 98 -15.67 -15.51 -10.34
C ASN A 98 -14.35 -14.86 -10.81
N TRP A 99 -13.39 -14.74 -9.90
CA TRP A 99 -12.06 -14.17 -10.12
C TRP A 99 -11.27 -14.90 -11.23
N GLY A 100 -11.60 -16.17 -11.51
CA GLY A 100 -11.01 -16.93 -12.61
C GLY A 100 -11.47 -16.44 -13.99
N TYR A 101 -12.72 -15.97 -14.10
CA TYR A 101 -13.26 -15.42 -15.36
C TYR A 101 -12.72 -14.00 -15.61
N ASN A 102 -12.64 -13.17 -14.57
CA ASN A 102 -12.19 -11.78 -14.66
C ASN A 102 -10.74 -11.60 -14.20
N ARG A 103 -9.79 -12.31 -14.84
CA ARG A 103 -8.37 -12.29 -14.47
C ARG A 103 -7.78 -10.88 -14.47
N VAL A 104 -8.18 -10.02 -15.41
CA VAL A 104 -7.71 -8.63 -15.51
C VAL A 104 -8.09 -7.81 -14.27
N LEU A 105 -9.32 -7.97 -13.77
CA LEU A 105 -9.79 -7.24 -12.59
C LEU A 105 -9.04 -7.70 -11.33
N SER A 106 -8.81 -9.00 -11.18
CA SER A 106 -8.04 -9.56 -10.07
C SER A 106 -6.60 -9.03 -10.05
N VAL A 107 -5.93 -9.05 -11.21
CA VAL A 107 -4.55 -8.56 -11.36
C VAL A 107 -4.47 -7.05 -11.12
N ALA A 108 -5.43 -6.28 -11.65
CA ALA A 108 -5.49 -4.84 -11.45
C ALA A 108 -5.66 -4.50 -9.96
N LEU A 109 -6.65 -5.10 -9.29
CA LEU A 109 -6.90 -4.86 -7.85
C LEU A 109 -5.72 -5.29 -6.99
N GLY A 110 -5.11 -6.46 -7.28
CA GLY A 110 -3.89 -6.91 -6.58
C GLY A 110 -2.74 -5.93 -6.76
N SER A 111 -2.54 -5.40 -7.98
CA SER A 111 -1.50 -4.41 -8.26
C SER A 111 -1.76 -3.08 -7.53
N PHE A 112 -3.01 -2.63 -7.48
CA PHE A 112 -3.40 -1.44 -6.72
C PHE A 112 -3.25 -1.60 -5.21
N VAL A 113 -3.30 -2.83 -4.68
CA VAL A 113 -3.02 -3.08 -3.26
C VAL A 113 -1.52 -3.13 -3.00
N CYS A 114 -0.72 -3.72 -3.90
CA CYS A 114 0.74 -3.84 -3.75
C CYS A 114 1.49 -2.51 -3.96
N ALA A 115 1.15 -1.74 -4.98
CA ALA A 115 1.89 -0.51 -5.33
C ALA A 115 1.96 0.53 -4.19
N PRO A 116 0.87 0.81 -3.45
CA PRO A 116 0.89 1.72 -2.31
C PRO A 116 1.87 1.35 -1.20
N TYR A 117 2.16 0.06 -0.97
CA TYR A 117 3.12 -0.34 0.08
C TYR A 117 4.53 0.19 -0.21
N PHE A 118 4.98 0.07 -1.45
CA PHE A 118 6.28 0.62 -1.87
C PHE A 118 6.30 2.14 -1.75
N THR A 119 5.25 2.80 -2.23
CA THR A 119 5.13 4.26 -2.18
C THR A 119 5.11 4.78 -0.74
N VAL A 120 4.41 4.11 0.18
CA VAL A 120 4.38 4.45 1.61
C VAL A 120 5.78 4.37 2.23
N VAL A 121 6.55 3.34 1.92
CA VAL A 121 7.93 3.19 2.41
C VAL A 121 8.81 4.33 1.89
N VAL A 122 8.77 4.60 0.58
CA VAL A 122 9.57 5.68 -0.04
C VAL A 122 9.19 7.04 0.54
N LEU A 123 7.90 7.33 0.69
CA LEU A 123 7.42 8.59 1.27
C LEU A 123 7.83 8.73 2.74
N ASN A 124 7.79 7.66 3.54
CA ASN A 124 8.25 7.70 4.92
C ASN A 124 9.75 8.00 5.02
N ILE A 125 10.57 7.39 4.15
CA ILE A 125 12.00 7.71 4.07
C ILE A 125 12.19 9.18 3.68
N ALA A 126 11.44 9.69 2.70
CA ALA A 126 11.51 11.10 2.29
C ALA A 126 11.13 12.06 3.42
N ILE A 127 10.08 11.75 4.21
CA ILE A 127 9.68 12.55 5.37
C ILE A 127 10.77 12.51 6.45
N ALA A 128 11.37 11.34 6.70
CA ALA A 128 12.46 11.20 7.66
C ALA A 128 13.71 11.99 7.24
N LEU A 129 14.10 11.92 5.96
CA LEU A 129 15.22 12.69 5.40
C LEU A 129 14.95 14.20 5.45
N HIS A 130 13.72 14.62 5.13
CA HIS A 130 13.35 16.03 5.25
C HIS A 130 13.49 16.51 6.69
N ARG A 131 12.97 15.75 7.67
CA ARG A 131 13.15 16.11 9.09
C ARG A 131 14.62 16.11 9.49
N LEU A 132 15.40 15.12 9.05
CA LEU A 132 16.83 15.04 9.32
C LEU A 132 17.57 16.26 8.78
N ALA A 133 17.34 16.65 7.53
CA ALA A 133 17.96 17.82 6.91
C ALA A 133 17.67 19.11 7.68
N TYR A 134 16.41 19.31 8.12
CA TYR A 134 16.06 20.46 8.95
C TYR A 134 16.69 20.42 10.35
N THR A 135 16.89 19.23 10.92
CA THR A 135 17.53 19.06 12.24
C THR A 135 19.07 19.14 12.18
N THR A 136 19.70 18.75 11.06
CA THR A 136 21.17 18.77 10.89
C THR A 136 21.70 20.10 10.35
N PHE A 137 20.86 20.90 9.67
CA PHE A 137 21.21 22.25 9.22
C PHE A 137 20.52 23.39 10.00
N PRO A 138 20.50 23.39 11.35
CA PRO A 138 20.02 24.57 12.09
C PRO A 138 21.02 25.74 11.98
N PHE A 139 22.29 25.47 11.62
CA PHE A 139 23.39 26.43 11.64
C PHE A 139 23.52 27.34 10.40
N THR A 140 22.92 26.98 9.26
CA THR A 140 22.99 27.88 8.08
C THR A 140 22.10 29.11 8.28
N ALA A 141 21.04 29.00 9.10
CA ALA A 141 20.15 30.12 9.41
C ALA A 141 20.78 31.16 10.35
N SER A 142 21.63 30.76 11.31
CA SER A 142 22.32 31.72 12.18
C SER A 142 23.39 32.52 11.41
N SER A 143 24.10 31.88 10.47
CA SER A 143 25.08 32.59 9.63
C SER A 143 24.45 33.61 8.67
N PHE A 144 23.24 33.33 8.15
CA PHE A 144 22.51 34.26 7.29
C PHE A 144 21.88 35.42 8.08
N LEU A 145 21.49 35.19 9.34
CA LEU A 145 20.98 36.25 10.23
C LEU A 145 22.10 37.19 10.71
N GLU A 146 23.29 36.68 11.02
CA GLU A 146 24.44 37.53 11.37
C GLU A 146 24.89 38.41 10.19
N GLY A 147 24.88 37.89 8.96
CA GLY A 147 25.26 38.67 7.77
C GLY A 147 24.28 39.80 7.41
N TYR A 148 23.00 39.66 7.75
CA TYR A 148 22.00 40.70 7.49
C TYR A 148 21.92 41.71 8.63
N VAL A 149 21.99 41.28 9.90
CA VAL A 149 21.95 42.19 11.07
C VAL A 149 23.24 43.01 11.19
N ALA A 150 24.40 42.46 10.84
CA ALA A 150 25.66 43.22 10.83
C ALA A 150 25.78 44.26 9.70
N LYS A 151 24.82 44.30 8.75
CA LYS A 151 24.78 45.29 7.66
C LYS A 151 23.75 46.41 7.89
N VAL A 152 22.99 46.36 8.99
CA VAL A 152 22.04 47.43 9.40
C VAL A 152 22.51 48.19 10.64
N CYS A 153 23.76 47.99 11.08
CA CYS A 153 24.45 48.88 12.00
C CYS A 153 25.59 49.60 11.28
#